data_AF-A0A8T7I306-F1
#
_entry.id   AF-A0A8T7I306-F1
#
_cell.length_a   1.000
_cell.length_b   1.000
_cell.length_c   1.000
_cell.angle_alpha   90.00
_cell.angle_beta   90.00
_cell.angle_gamma   90.00
#
_symmetry.space_group_name_H-M   'P 1'
#
loop_
_entity.id
_entity.type
_entity.pdbx_description
1 polymer ?
#
loop_
_entity_poly.entity_id
_entity_poly.type
_entity_poly.pdbx_seq_one_letter_code
_entity_poly.pdbx_strand_id
1 'polypeptide(L)'
;MKVFLGLPFAVLMAFSMVAKVGAENLCHDGVCIGDDVERLAVSWKPIEVTYQDQKFVETELADRRIEDVYFDYNEQLVADRSVLRDILTYVIRNQRFDGKVLASLGRVRAICSSLTLTGEVENDSTDRLFVTFRAVANNGQRGMLRVVRIEKQYNIMAPHLRPADASAYRTMKKDLKVQYPSLVNVRDIDGRASSSAAQHATALLGFRFISDVSNPLVLKIIDPTNLAMIEEDESAHPLCRTES
;
A
#
# COMPACT_ATOMS: atom_id res chain seq x y z
N MET A 1 0.20 -77.50 5.30
CA MET A 1 -0.22 -77.39 6.72
C MET A 1 0.56 -76.24 7.35
N LYS A 2 -0.13 -75.40 8.15
CA LYS A 2 0.33 -74.14 8.82
C LYS A 2 0.40 -72.92 7.88
N VAL A 3 -0.63 -72.09 7.72
CA VAL A 3 -1.51 -71.29 8.63
C VAL A 3 -1.06 -69.81 8.63
N PHE A 4 -2.05 -68.98 8.29
CA PHE A 4 -2.10 -67.52 8.18
C PHE A 4 -1.72 -66.77 9.46
N LEU A 5 -1.26 -65.53 9.29
CA LEU A 5 -1.58 -64.29 10.06
C LEU A 5 -0.65 -63.20 9.48
N GLY A 6 -1.06 -62.20 8.71
CA GLY A 6 -2.26 -61.39 8.82
C GLY A 6 -1.95 -60.17 9.70
N LEU A 7 -1.38 -59.10 9.14
CA LEU A 7 -1.45 -57.75 9.74
C LEU A 7 -1.23 -56.68 8.66
N PRO A 8 -1.90 -55.53 8.79
CA PRO A 8 -2.49 -54.81 7.66
C PRO A 8 -1.49 -53.85 7.02
N PHE A 9 -1.62 -53.72 5.70
CA PHE A 9 -1.16 -52.55 4.95
C PHE A 9 -1.88 -51.33 5.54
N ALA A 10 -1.26 -50.70 6.54
CA ALA A 10 -1.62 -49.36 6.96
C ALA A 10 -1.30 -48.44 5.79
N VAL A 11 -2.31 -48.22 4.95
CA VAL A 11 -2.39 -47.08 4.06
C VAL A 11 -2.39 -45.87 4.97
N LEU A 12 -1.20 -45.41 5.33
CA LEU A 12 -1.00 -44.06 5.82
C LEU A 12 -1.34 -43.17 4.63
N MET A 13 -2.63 -42.87 4.47
CA MET A 13 -3.05 -41.61 3.88
C MET A 13 -2.46 -40.56 4.80
N ALA A 14 -1.19 -40.21 4.52
CA ALA A 14 -0.71 -38.88 4.73
C ALA A 14 -1.67 -38.01 3.93
N PHE A 15 -2.75 -37.60 4.60
CA PHE A 15 -3.35 -36.31 4.37
C PHE A 15 -2.17 -35.35 4.51
N SER A 16 -1.50 -35.11 3.39
CA SER A 16 -0.84 -33.85 3.13
C SER A 16 -1.94 -32.84 3.41
N MET A 17 -1.94 -32.34 4.64
CA MET A 17 -2.44 -31.02 4.91
C MET A 17 -1.68 -30.18 3.90
N VAL A 18 -2.35 -29.93 2.78
CA VAL A 18 -2.19 -28.70 2.03
C VAL A 18 -2.51 -27.66 3.08
N ALA A 19 -1.48 -27.30 3.87
CA ALA A 19 -1.42 -25.99 4.45
C ALA A 19 -1.72 -25.11 3.25
N LYS A 20 -2.92 -24.52 3.22
CA LYS A 20 -3.12 -23.33 2.44
C LYS A 20 -1.99 -22.42 2.93
N VAL A 21 -0.91 -22.37 2.17
CA VAL A 21 0.13 -21.35 2.24
C VAL A 21 -0.60 -20.08 1.80
N GLY A 22 -1.46 -19.60 2.69
CA GLY A 22 -2.38 -18.50 2.44
C GLY A 22 -1.59 -17.24 2.64
N ALA A 23 -1.43 -16.47 1.57
CA ALA A 23 -0.63 -15.25 1.51
C ALA A 23 0.78 -15.45 2.08
N GLU A 24 1.78 -15.54 1.21
CA GLU A 24 3.14 -15.17 1.60
C GLU A 24 3.03 -13.87 2.42
N ASN A 25 3.44 -13.87 3.69
CA ASN A 25 3.37 -12.69 4.53
C ASN A 25 4.29 -11.63 3.92
N LEU A 26 3.76 -10.85 2.99
CA LEU A 26 4.43 -9.80 2.24
C LEU A 26 4.64 -8.63 3.20
N CYS A 27 5.64 -8.77 4.06
CA CYS A 27 5.95 -7.83 5.11
C CYS A 27 7.33 -7.22 4.91
N HIS A 28 7.47 -5.96 5.31
CA HIS A 28 8.77 -5.29 5.39
C HIS A 28 8.75 -4.34 6.59
N ASP A 29 9.83 -4.35 7.39
CA ASP A 29 10.00 -3.48 8.56
C ASP A 29 8.78 -3.44 9.51
N GLY A 30 8.15 -4.60 9.74
CA GLY A 30 7.02 -4.73 10.67
C GLY A 30 5.66 -4.29 10.11
N VAL A 31 5.57 -3.94 8.83
CA VAL A 31 4.30 -3.67 8.12
C VAL A 31 4.04 -4.77 7.12
N CYS A 32 2.82 -5.30 7.07
CA CYS A 32 2.43 -6.33 6.11
C CYS A 32 1.34 -5.84 5.14
N ILE A 33 1.36 -6.33 3.91
CA ILE A 33 0.23 -6.21 2.99
C ILE A 33 -1.02 -6.84 3.64
N GLY A 34 -2.16 -6.15 3.51
CA GLY A 34 -3.44 -6.57 4.04
C GLY A 34 -3.69 -6.14 5.49
N ASP A 35 -2.68 -5.62 6.20
CA ASP A 35 -2.88 -5.06 7.54
C ASP A 35 -3.82 -3.84 7.48
N ASP A 36 -4.64 -3.70 8.52
CA ASP A 36 -5.49 -2.54 8.70
C ASP A 36 -4.66 -1.40 9.32
N VAL A 37 -4.77 -0.18 8.80
CA VAL A 37 -3.94 0.95 9.23
C VAL A 37 -4.07 1.23 10.73
N GLU A 38 -5.25 0.99 11.30
CA GLU A 38 -5.53 1.18 12.72
C GLU A 38 -4.78 0.19 13.64
N ARG A 39 -4.24 -0.91 13.10
CA ARG A 39 -3.48 -1.93 13.86
C ARG A 39 -1.97 -1.77 13.75
N LEU A 40 -1.49 -0.89 12.87
CA LEU A 40 -0.07 -0.70 12.66
C LEU A 40 0.57 0.02 13.86
N ALA A 41 1.58 -0.59 14.45
CA ALA A 41 2.36 -0.01 15.54
C ALA A 41 3.53 0.84 15.00
N VAL A 42 3.22 1.86 14.20
CA VAL A 42 4.21 2.75 13.57
C VAL A 42 3.86 4.23 13.79
N SER A 43 4.87 5.10 13.75
CA SER A 43 4.69 6.55 13.74
C SER A 43 4.79 7.07 12.32
N TRP A 44 3.99 8.08 11.98
CA TRP A 44 3.91 8.64 10.63
C TRP A 44 4.63 9.96 10.58
N LYS A 45 5.51 10.12 9.60
CA LYS A 45 6.22 11.37 9.35
C LYS A 45 5.20 12.48 9.06
N PRO A 46 5.26 13.63 9.77
CA PRO A 46 4.36 14.74 9.51
C PRO A 46 4.48 15.25 8.08
N ILE A 47 3.35 15.59 7.47
CA ILE A 47 3.34 16.23 6.16
C ILE A 47 3.33 17.74 6.34
N GLU A 48 4.32 18.41 5.76
CA GLU A 48 4.35 19.86 5.67
C GLU A 48 3.45 20.33 4.52
N VAL A 49 2.41 21.09 4.87
CA VAL A 49 1.52 21.73 3.90
C VAL A 49 2.17 23.04 3.47
N THR A 50 2.45 23.15 2.17
CA THR A 50 3.09 24.34 1.60
C THR A 50 2.09 25.48 1.38
N TYR A 51 2.59 26.69 1.16
CA TYR A 51 1.75 27.82 0.74
C TYR A 51 0.98 27.52 -0.56
N GLN A 52 1.59 26.81 -1.51
CA GLN A 52 0.93 26.47 -2.77
C GLN A 52 -0.24 25.51 -2.56
N ASP A 53 -0.12 24.59 -1.60
CA ASP A 53 -1.17 23.66 -1.23
C ASP A 53 -2.36 24.41 -0.61
N GLN A 54 -2.08 25.31 0.33
CA GLN A 54 -3.11 26.16 0.93
C GLN A 54 -3.81 27.02 -0.12
N LYS A 55 -3.04 27.62 -1.03
CA LYS A 55 -3.60 28.49 -2.06
C LYS A 55 -4.51 27.75 -3.02
N PHE A 56 -4.22 26.48 -3.31
CA PHE A 56 -5.10 25.63 -4.08
C PHE A 56 -6.42 25.38 -3.37
N VAL A 57 -6.41 25.05 -2.08
CA VAL A 57 -7.65 24.87 -1.31
C VAL A 57 -8.49 26.14 -1.34
N GLU A 58 -7.87 27.31 -1.14
CA GLU A 58 -8.58 28.59 -1.23
C GLU A 58 -9.21 28.82 -2.61
N THR A 59 -8.48 28.47 -3.68
CA THR A 59 -8.91 28.69 -5.06
C THR A 59 -10.04 27.74 -5.44
N GLU A 60 -9.91 26.45 -5.14
CA GLU A 60 -10.96 25.46 -5.41
C GLU A 60 -12.24 25.75 -4.61
N LEU A 61 -12.11 26.21 -3.37
CA LEU A 61 -13.27 26.49 -2.50
C LEU A 61 -13.81 27.92 -2.60
N ALA A 62 -13.31 28.75 -3.53
CA ALA A 62 -13.75 30.14 -3.67
C ALA A 62 -15.24 30.22 -4.06
N ASP A 63 -15.64 29.45 -5.06
CA ASP A 63 -17.00 29.47 -5.64
C ASP A 63 -17.65 28.09 -5.69
N ARG A 64 -17.07 27.09 -5.01
CA ARG A 64 -17.50 25.69 -5.09
C ARG A 64 -17.81 25.13 -3.70
N ARG A 65 -18.73 24.18 -3.65
CA ARG A 65 -18.93 23.39 -2.43
C ARG A 65 -17.81 22.37 -2.33
N ILE A 66 -17.47 22.00 -1.09
CA ILE A 66 -16.34 21.09 -0.88
C ILE A 66 -16.62 19.71 -1.47
N GLU A 67 -17.87 19.27 -1.39
CA GLU A 67 -18.36 18.00 -1.91
C GLU A 67 -18.18 17.91 -3.44
N ASP A 68 -18.36 19.03 -4.15
CA ASP A 68 -18.17 19.09 -5.61
C ASP A 68 -16.69 18.92 -5.99
N VAL A 69 -15.78 19.46 -5.17
CA VAL A 69 -14.33 19.28 -5.37
C VAL A 69 -13.94 17.82 -5.16
N TYR A 70 -14.46 17.17 -4.12
CA TYR A 70 -14.21 15.75 -3.88
C TYR A 70 -14.70 14.89 -5.04
N PHE A 71 -15.92 15.16 -5.53
CA PHE A 71 -16.51 14.45 -6.65
C PHE A 71 -15.68 14.54 -7.95
N ASP A 72 -15.20 15.73 -8.32
CA ASP A 72 -14.38 15.94 -9.53
C ASP A 72 -13.10 15.09 -9.55
N TYR A 73 -12.56 14.81 -8.37
CA TYR A 73 -11.36 14.01 -8.21
C TYR A 73 -11.66 12.52 -7.92
N ASN A 74 -12.92 12.10 -8.12
CA ASN A 74 -13.41 10.74 -7.90
C ASN A 74 -13.24 10.27 -6.44
N GLU A 75 -13.31 11.20 -5.49
CA GLU A 75 -13.26 10.88 -4.07
C GLU A 75 -14.62 11.16 -3.43
N GLN A 76 -15.13 10.23 -2.63
CA GLN A 76 -16.44 10.37 -1.99
C GLN A 76 -16.33 10.02 -0.51
N LEU A 77 -16.29 11.05 0.33
CA LEU A 77 -16.23 10.92 1.79
C LEU A 77 -17.45 11.58 2.42
N VAL A 78 -18.16 10.85 3.28
CA VAL A 78 -19.31 11.36 4.01
C VAL A 78 -18.86 11.86 5.39
N ALA A 79 -18.64 13.16 5.53
CA ALA A 79 -18.19 13.78 6.77
C ALA A 79 -18.75 15.20 6.93
N ASP A 80 -18.46 15.85 8.05
CA ASP A 80 -18.77 17.27 8.23
C ASP A 80 -17.86 18.12 7.34
N ARG A 81 -18.36 19.27 6.88
CA ARG A 81 -17.63 20.19 6.00
C ARG A 81 -16.25 20.60 6.54
N SER A 82 -16.12 20.77 7.86
CA SER A 82 -14.84 21.07 8.51
C SER A 82 -13.84 19.93 8.36
N VAL A 83 -14.26 18.68 8.56
CA VAL A 83 -13.42 17.49 8.39
C VAL A 83 -12.95 17.36 6.95
N LEU A 84 -13.86 17.51 5.99
CA LEU A 84 -13.51 17.48 4.57
C LEU A 84 -12.51 18.59 4.24
N ARG A 85 -12.68 19.79 4.78
CA ARG A 85 -11.77 20.92 4.55
C ARG A 85 -10.38 20.64 5.12
N ASP A 86 -10.30 20.07 6.32
CA ASP A 86 -9.04 19.74 6.98
C ASP A 86 -8.19 18.74 6.17
N ILE A 87 -8.85 17.77 5.52
CA ILE A 87 -8.15 16.68 4.81
C ILE A 87 -8.07 16.88 3.29
N LEU A 88 -8.71 17.91 2.73
CA LEU A 88 -8.81 18.13 1.28
C LEU A 88 -7.45 18.12 0.59
N THR A 89 -6.50 18.90 1.09
CA THR A 89 -5.13 18.97 0.55
C THR A 89 -4.47 17.59 0.47
N TYR A 90 -4.69 16.78 1.50
CA TYR A 90 -4.02 15.50 1.67
C TYR A 90 -4.62 14.44 0.76
N VAL A 91 -5.94 14.43 0.62
CA VAL A 91 -6.68 13.47 -0.20
C VAL A 91 -6.57 13.82 -1.68
N ILE A 92 -6.84 15.06 -2.04
CA ILE A 92 -7.04 15.48 -3.43
C ILE A 92 -5.72 15.82 -4.12
N ARG A 93 -4.88 16.62 -3.46
CA ARG A 93 -3.68 17.17 -4.10
C ARG A 93 -2.45 16.30 -3.89
N ASN A 94 -2.24 15.85 -2.66
CA ASN A 94 -1.01 15.15 -2.31
C ASN A 94 -1.15 13.63 -2.36
N GLN A 95 -2.36 13.08 -2.17
CA GLN A 95 -2.63 11.65 -1.96
C GLN A 95 -1.72 11.05 -0.87
N ARG A 96 -1.52 11.81 0.20
CA ARG A 96 -0.64 11.45 1.32
C ARG A 96 -1.37 11.51 2.65
N PHE A 97 -0.89 10.78 3.64
CA PHE A 97 -1.42 10.86 5.00
C PHE A 97 -0.30 10.89 6.04
N ASP A 98 -0.63 11.48 7.18
CA ASP A 98 0.13 11.42 8.42
C ASP A 98 -0.83 11.09 9.58
N GLY A 99 -0.33 11.16 10.83
CA GLY A 99 -1.17 10.90 12.01
C GLY A 99 -2.36 11.85 12.16
N LYS A 100 -2.27 13.10 11.70
CA LYS A 100 -3.37 14.08 11.77
C LYS A 100 -4.45 13.77 10.73
N VAL A 101 -4.03 13.37 9.53
CA VAL A 101 -4.96 12.93 8.47
C VAL A 101 -5.68 11.66 8.90
N LEU A 102 -4.98 10.67 9.47
CA LEU A 102 -5.61 9.46 9.99
C LEU A 102 -6.62 9.76 11.11
N ALA A 103 -6.27 10.64 12.05
CA ALA A 103 -7.20 11.07 13.09
C ALA A 103 -8.44 11.75 12.49
N SER A 104 -8.26 12.57 11.44
CA SER A 104 -9.36 13.24 10.74
C SER A 104 -10.23 12.26 9.94
N LEU A 105 -9.63 11.28 9.27
CA LEU A 105 -10.33 10.18 8.61
C LEU A 105 -11.13 9.35 9.64
N GLY A 106 -10.63 9.23 10.87
CA GLY A 106 -11.36 8.69 12.02
C GLY A 106 -12.74 9.31 12.27
N ARG A 107 -12.95 10.56 11.84
CA ARG A 107 -14.20 11.31 11.98
C ARG A 107 -15.13 11.21 10.76
N VAL A 108 -14.66 10.59 9.67
CA VAL A 108 -15.48 10.36 8.48
C VAL A 108 -16.51 9.27 8.78
N ARG A 109 -17.78 9.48 8.40
CA ARG A 109 -18.88 8.54 8.64
C ARG A 109 -18.87 7.39 7.65
N ALA A 110 -18.54 7.67 6.39
CA ALA A 110 -18.38 6.67 5.34
C ALA A 110 -17.33 7.09 4.31
N ILE A 111 -16.51 6.13 3.89
CA ILE A 111 -15.62 6.24 2.74
C ILE A 111 -16.32 5.47 1.62
N CYS A 112 -16.63 6.15 0.52
CA CYS A 112 -17.44 5.62 -0.56
C CYS A 112 -16.68 5.53 -1.89
N SER A 113 -15.40 5.94 -1.91
CA SER A 113 -14.48 5.80 -3.03
C SER A 113 -13.31 4.89 -2.67
N SER A 114 -12.61 4.38 -3.69
CA SER A 114 -11.36 3.63 -3.62
C SER A 114 -10.16 4.51 -3.19
N LEU A 115 -10.37 5.34 -2.16
CA LEU A 115 -9.41 6.26 -1.56
C LEU A 115 -8.07 5.56 -1.36
N THR A 116 -7.02 6.12 -1.94
CA THR A 116 -5.66 5.59 -1.86
C THR A 116 -4.72 6.68 -1.36
N LEU A 117 -4.09 6.48 -0.22
CA LEU A 117 -3.16 7.44 0.37
C LEU A 117 -1.85 6.77 0.76
N THR A 118 -0.74 7.51 0.62
CA THR A 118 0.60 7.03 0.96
C THR A 118 1.23 7.85 2.08
N GLY A 119 1.72 7.19 3.13
CA GLY A 119 2.36 7.79 4.29
C GLY A 119 3.81 7.33 4.38
N GLU A 120 4.70 8.20 4.86
CA GLU A 120 6.08 7.83 5.19
C GLU A 120 6.13 7.46 6.68
N VAL A 121 6.71 6.31 6.99
CA VAL A 121 6.93 5.88 8.37
C VAL A 121 8.15 6.59 8.93
N GLU A 122 7.96 7.22 10.10
CA GLU A 122 9.03 7.86 10.84
C GLU A 122 9.99 6.80 11.39
N ASN A 123 11.28 6.98 11.12
CA ASN A 123 12.34 6.09 11.58
C ASN A 123 13.69 6.83 11.62
N ASP A 124 14.65 6.31 12.39
CA ASP A 124 15.98 6.89 12.55
C ASP A 124 16.98 6.47 11.45
N SER A 125 16.54 5.68 10.45
CA SER A 125 17.39 5.21 9.37
C SER A 125 17.55 6.26 8.27
N THR A 126 18.64 6.15 7.51
CA THR A 126 18.79 6.88 6.24
C THR A 126 17.85 6.37 5.16
N ASP A 127 17.26 5.19 5.38
CA ASP A 127 16.32 4.56 4.46
C ASP A 127 14.89 4.99 4.77
N ARG A 128 14.06 5.10 3.74
CA ARG A 128 12.69 5.60 3.87
C ARG A 128 11.69 4.50 3.59
N LEU A 129 10.69 4.36 4.44
CA LEU A 129 9.61 3.39 4.27
C LEU A 129 8.32 4.15 4.00
N PHE A 130 7.67 3.84 2.89
CA PHE A 130 6.36 4.37 2.53
C PHE A 130 5.35 3.25 2.52
N VAL A 131 4.17 3.53 3.03
CA VAL A 131 3.06 2.59 3.11
C VAL A 131 1.88 3.23 2.41
N THR A 132 1.36 2.56 1.40
CA THR A 132 0.12 2.96 0.71
C THR A 132 -1.01 2.08 1.21
N PHE A 133 -2.09 2.72 1.63
CA PHE A 133 -3.34 2.02 1.91
C PHE A 133 -4.40 2.32 0.86
N ARG A 134 -5.39 1.44 0.79
CA ARG A 134 -6.62 1.62 0.03
C ARG A 134 -7.83 1.39 0.94
N ALA A 135 -8.89 2.16 0.75
CA ALA A 135 -10.17 1.89 1.38
C ALA A 135 -10.81 0.61 0.83
N VAL A 136 -11.27 -0.25 1.73
CA VAL A 136 -12.07 -1.45 1.43
C VAL A 136 -13.35 -1.45 2.25
N ALA A 137 -14.37 -2.11 1.74
CA ALA A 137 -15.62 -2.28 2.44
C ALA A 137 -15.44 -3.07 3.76
N ASN A 138 -16.31 -2.81 4.72
CA ASN A 138 -16.23 -3.41 6.05
C ASN A 138 -17.62 -3.63 6.64
N ASN A 139 -18.42 -4.51 6.01
CA ASN A 139 -19.70 -4.99 6.56
C ASN A 139 -20.65 -3.87 7.03
N GLY A 140 -20.86 -2.86 6.18
CA GLY A 140 -21.72 -1.72 6.43
C GLY A 140 -21.12 -0.65 7.35
N GLN A 141 -19.90 -0.82 7.84
CA GLN A 141 -19.15 0.20 8.59
C GLN A 141 -18.55 1.25 7.64
N ARG A 142 -17.90 2.27 8.21
CA ARG A 142 -17.26 3.39 7.49
C ARG A 142 -16.44 2.97 6.26
N GLY A 143 -15.86 1.78 6.27
CA GLY A 143 -14.77 1.37 5.41
C GLY A 143 -13.47 1.31 6.21
N MET A 144 -12.57 0.44 5.77
CA MET A 144 -11.31 0.13 6.44
C MET A 144 -10.15 0.44 5.50
N LEU A 145 -9.07 0.99 6.03
CA LEU A 145 -7.91 1.35 5.23
C LEU A 145 -6.90 0.21 5.34
N ARG A 146 -6.71 -0.54 4.25
CA ARG A 146 -5.80 -1.69 4.21
C ARG A 146 -4.52 -1.39 3.47
N VAL A 147 -3.40 -1.88 3.97
CA VAL A 147 -2.10 -1.75 3.31
C VAL A 147 -2.10 -2.53 2.00
N VAL A 148 -1.93 -1.84 0.88
CA VAL A 148 -1.92 -2.44 -0.47
C VAL A 148 -0.54 -2.40 -1.12
N ARG A 149 0.37 -1.60 -0.56
CA ARG A 149 1.72 -1.47 -1.08
C ARG A 149 2.65 -0.96 0.00
N ILE A 150 3.87 -1.50 -0.03
CA ILE A 150 4.98 -1.05 0.80
C ILE A 150 6.12 -0.68 -0.15
N GLU A 151 6.73 0.48 0.05
CA GLU A 151 7.89 0.94 -0.72
C GLU A 151 9.03 1.28 0.24
N LYS A 152 10.16 0.58 0.11
CA LYS A 152 11.38 0.87 0.86
C LYS A 152 12.41 1.48 -0.09
N GLN A 153 12.86 2.68 0.23
CA GLN A 153 13.97 3.34 -0.45
C GLN A 153 15.23 3.17 0.38
N TYR A 154 16.20 2.47 -0.18
CA TYR A 154 17.51 2.31 0.42
C TYR A 154 18.43 3.44 0.00
N ASN A 155 19.32 3.88 0.88
CA ASN A 155 20.42 4.79 0.55
C ASN A 155 21.54 4.04 -0.23
N ILE A 156 21.16 3.40 -1.34
CA ILE A 156 22.03 2.70 -2.28
C ILE A 156 21.73 3.29 -3.66
N MET A 157 22.73 3.85 -4.31
CA MET A 157 22.62 4.40 -5.65
C MET A 157 23.03 3.38 -6.71
N ALA A 158 22.63 3.64 -7.96
CA ALA A 158 23.02 2.80 -9.07
C ALA A 158 24.57 2.73 -9.17
N PRO A 159 25.18 1.54 -9.36
CA PRO A 159 26.64 1.40 -9.35
C PRO A 159 27.39 2.25 -10.38
N HIS A 160 26.75 2.63 -11.48
CA HIS A 160 27.34 3.52 -12.48
C HIS A 160 27.35 5.00 -12.05
N LEU A 161 26.50 5.38 -11.08
CA LEU A 161 26.47 6.71 -10.46
C LEU A 161 27.34 6.76 -9.19
N ARG A 162 27.28 5.69 -8.37
CA ARG A 162 28.07 5.56 -7.13
C ARG A 162 28.74 4.18 -7.08
N PRO A 163 29.93 4.00 -7.68
CA PRO A 163 30.62 2.70 -7.74
C PRO A 163 30.89 2.05 -6.38
N ALA A 164 31.08 2.87 -5.33
CA ALA A 164 31.27 2.39 -3.96
C ALA A 164 30.12 1.49 -3.46
N ASP A 165 28.91 1.68 -3.99
CA ASP A 165 27.71 0.93 -3.58
C ASP A 165 27.57 -0.43 -4.27
N ALA A 166 28.43 -0.74 -5.25
CA ALA A 166 28.29 -1.95 -6.06
C ALA A 166 28.26 -3.25 -5.23
N SER A 167 28.95 -3.28 -4.09
CA SER A 167 28.89 -4.41 -3.16
C SER A 167 27.58 -4.41 -2.37
N ALA A 168 27.19 -3.27 -1.80
CA ALA A 168 25.95 -3.13 -1.03
C ALA A 168 24.72 -3.51 -1.87
N TYR A 169 24.64 -3.03 -3.12
CA TYR A 169 23.59 -3.39 -4.06
C TYR A 169 23.52 -4.90 -4.32
N ARG A 170 24.66 -5.56 -4.54
CA ARG A 170 24.71 -7.01 -4.81
C ARG A 170 24.24 -7.83 -3.61
N THR A 171 24.68 -7.46 -2.41
CA THR A 171 24.25 -8.09 -1.16
C THR A 171 22.75 -7.89 -0.94
N MET A 172 22.28 -6.64 -0.98
CA MET A 172 20.86 -6.29 -0.80
C MET A 172 19.96 -7.05 -1.77
N LYS A 173 20.32 -7.06 -3.06
CA LYS A 173 19.57 -7.81 -4.08
C LYS A 173 19.48 -9.30 -3.77
N LYS A 174 20.58 -9.91 -3.31
CA LYS A 174 20.61 -11.33 -2.96
C LYS A 174 19.70 -11.61 -1.76
N ASP A 175 19.78 -10.79 -0.71
CA ASP A 175 19.00 -10.96 0.51
C ASP A 175 17.50 -10.78 0.25
N LEU A 176 17.14 -9.73 -0.51
CA LEU A 176 15.76 -9.50 -0.92
C LEU A 176 15.21 -10.60 -1.82
N LYS A 177 16.03 -11.26 -2.64
CA LYS A 177 15.58 -12.40 -3.46
C LYS A 177 15.32 -13.65 -2.62
N VAL A 178 16.02 -13.81 -1.50
CA VAL A 178 15.74 -14.88 -0.51
C VAL A 178 14.43 -14.57 0.22
N GLN A 179 14.23 -13.32 0.63
CA GLN A 179 13.03 -12.89 1.35
C GLN A 179 11.77 -12.89 0.47
N TYR A 180 11.91 -12.45 -0.79
CA TYR A 180 10.82 -12.37 -1.77
C TYR A 180 11.21 -13.17 -3.02
N PRO A 181 10.91 -14.49 -3.07
CA PRO A 181 11.26 -15.33 -4.21
C PRO A 181 10.68 -14.84 -5.55
N SER A 182 9.54 -14.15 -5.53
CA SER A 182 8.90 -13.54 -6.70
C SER A 182 9.60 -12.27 -7.20
N LEU A 183 10.62 -11.75 -6.50
CA LEU A 183 11.24 -10.47 -6.78
C LEU A 183 11.73 -10.34 -8.23
N VAL A 184 11.26 -9.31 -8.93
CA VAL A 184 11.69 -8.98 -10.29
C VAL A 184 12.49 -7.68 -10.28
N ASN A 185 13.63 -7.68 -10.97
CA ASN A 185 14.41 -6.46 -11.15
C ASN A 185 13.82 -5.65 -12.30
N VAL A 186 13.56 -4.37 -12.07
CA VAL A 186 13.03 -3.43 -13.06
C VAL A 186 14.05 -2.30 -13.28
N ARG A 187 14.09 -1.78 -14.51
CA ARG A 187 15.05 -0.72 -14.88
C ARG A 187 14.62 0.66 -14.37
N ASP A 188 13.34 0.94 -14.42
CA ASP A 188 12.74 2.19 -13.96
C ASP A 188 11.38 1.85 -13.34
N ILE A 189 11.27 1.99 -12.03
CA ILE A 189 10.06 1.58 -11.29
C ILE A 189 8.87 2.52 -11.53
N ASP A 190 9.11 3.71 -12.08
CA ASP A 190 8.10 4.71 -12.44
C ASP A 190 7.69 4.62 -13.93
N GLY A 191 8.48 3.92 -14.75
CA GLY A 191 8.34 3.83 -16.20
C GLY A 191 7.77 2.49 -16.70
N ARG A 192 6.52 2.17 -16.34
CA ARG A 192 5.72 1.01 -16.81
C ARG A 192 6.36 -0.38 -16.57
N ALA A 193 5.66 -1.26 -15.86
CA ALA A 193 5.95 -2.69 -15.80
C ALA A 193 5.80 -3.32 -17.20
N SER A 194 6.83 -3.20 -18.03
CA SER A 194 6.79 -3.51 -19.46
C SER A 194 6.99 -5.00 -19.78
N SER A 195 7.08 -5.86 -18.76
CA SER A 195 7.24 -7.30 -18.92
C SER A 195 6.13 -8.05 -18.18
N SER A 196 5.69 -9.18 -18.76
CA SER A 196 4.72 -10.09 -18.13
C SER A 196 5.20 -10.56 -16.75
N ALA A 197 6.51 -10.75 -16.58
CA ALA A 197 7.11 -11.10 -15.30
C ALA A 197 6.88 -10.02 -14.22
N ALA A 198 6.98 -8.73 -14.56
CA ALA A 198 6.74 -7.64 -13.61
C ALA A 198 5.25 -7.46 -13.26
N GLN A 199 4.34 -7.83 -14.16
CA GLN A 199 2.89 -7.76 -13.93
C GLN A 199 2.40 -8.76 -12.87
N HIS A 200 3.09 -9.90 -12.73
CA HIS A 200 2.72 -10.94 -11.78
C HIS A 200 3.61 -10.98 -10.52
N ALA A 201 4.62 -10.11 -10.45
CA ALA A 201 5.52 -10.08 -9.31
C ALA A 201 4.90 -9.32 -8.13
N THR A 202 4.94 -9.93 -6.95
CA THR A 202 4.53 -9.29 -5.68
C THR A 202 5.61 -8.39 -5.10
N ALA A 203 6.85 -8.50 -5.60
CA ALA A 203 7.95 -7.63 -5.23
C ALA A 203 8.73 -7.18 -6.47
N LEU A 204 9.04 -5.89 -6.53
CA LEU A 204 9.83 -5.25 -7.58
C LEU A 204 11.03 -4.54 -6.97
N LEU A 205 12.19 -4.66 -7.61
CA LEU A 205 13.41 -3.95 -7.21
C LEU A 205 13.96 -3.14 -8.38
N GLY A 206 14.15 -1.84 -8.20
CA GLY A 206 14.68 -0.99 -9.25
C GLY A 206 15.26 0.32 -8.72
N PHE A 207 15.87 1.09 -9.60
CA PHE A 207 16.25 2.47 -9.29
C PHE A 207 15.15 3.39 -9.80
N ARG A 208 14.79 4.41 -9.01
CA ARG A 208 13.81 5.42 -9.40
C ARG A 208 14.52 6.54 -10.15
N PHE A 209 14.17 6.79 -11.40
CA PHE A 209 14.76 7.86 -12.21
C PHE A 209 13.80 9.05 -12.28
N ILE A 210 13.85 9.95 -11.30
CA ILE A 210 13.25 11.29 -11.43
C ILE A 210 14.38 12.21 -11.87
N SER A 211 14.09 13.18 -12.74
CA SER A 211 15.08 14.07 -13.40
C SER A 211 16.02 14.83 -12.47
N ASP A 212 15.82 14.75 -11.15
CA ASP A 212 16.45 15.59 -10.17
C ASP A 212 17.27 14.73 -9.17
N VAL A 213 18.51 14.46 -9.57
CA VAL A 213 19.74 14.26 -8.76
C VAL A 213 19.83 13.06 -7.81
N SER A 214 18.77 12.30 -7.50
CA SER A 214 18.91 11.09 -6.66
C SER A 214 18.07 9.91 -7.14
N ASN A 215 18.77 8.81 -7.49
CA ASN A 215 18.16 7.55 -7.92
C ASN A 215 18.44 6.45 -6.89
N PRO A 216 17.76 6.45 -5.74
CA PRO A 216 17.93 5.40 -4.74
C PRO A 216 17.39 4.07 -5.26
N LEU A 217 17.90 2.98 -4.69
CA LEU A 217 17.36 1.64 -4.86
C LEU A 217 16.02 1.57 -4.13
N VAL A 218 15.00 1.09 -4.83
CA VAL A 218 13.63 0.99 -4.34
C VAL A 218 13.17 -0.46 -4.41
N LEU A 219 12.75 -1.00 -3.27
CA LEU A 219 11.93 -2.20 -3.18
C LEU A 219 10.47 -1.77 -3.10
N LYS A 220 9.62 -2.39 -3.91
CA LYS A 220 8.18 -2.20 -3.89
C LYS A 220 7.50 -3.55 -3.75
N ILE A 221 6.74 -3.70 -2.68
CA ILE A 221 5.90 -4.85 -2.41
C ILE A 221 4.46 -4.44 -2.73
N ILE A 222 3.76 -5.28 -3.50
CA ILE A 222 2.43 -4.98 -4.03
C ILE A 222 1.49 -6.10 -3.60
N ASP A 223 0.29 -5.71 -3.19
CA ASP A 223 -0.79 -6.65 -2.94
C ASP A 223 -1.11 -7.48 -4.19
N PRO A 224 -0.96 -8.82 -4.15
CA PRO A 224 -1.38 -9.68 -5.26
C PRO A 224 -2.90 -9.75 -5.40
N THR A 225 -3.65 -9.38 -4.37
CA THR A 225 -5.10 -9.41 -4.39
C THR A 225 -5.62 -8.13 -5.03
N ASN A 226 -6.43 -8.27 -6.07
CA ASN A 226 -7.22 -7.16 -6.56
C ASN A 226 -8.32 -6.89 -5.54
N LEU A 227 -8.05 -6.02 -4.56
CA LEU A 227 -9.07 -5.60 -3.60
C LEU A 227 -10.23 -4.98 -4.37
N ALA A 228 -11.43 -5.51 -4.12
CA ALA A 228 -12.66 -5.01 -4.73
C ALA A 228 -12.80 -3.50 -4.48
N MET A 229 -13.34 -2.80 -5.46
CA MET A 229 -13.64 -1.38 -5.31
C MET A 229 -14.79 -1.23 -4.31
N ILE A 230 -14.65 -0.34 -3.33
CA ILE A 230 -15.67 -0.14 -2.30
C ILE A 230 -16.98 0.38 -2.89
N GLU A 231 -16.91 1.07 -4.02
CA GLU A 231 -18.02 1.59 -4.81
C GLU A 231 -18.98 0.47 -5.27
N GLU A 232 -18.43 -0.71 -5.56
CA GLU A 232 -19.15 -1.86 -6.12
C GLU A 232 -19.48 -2.92 -5.05
N ASP A 233 -19.05 -2.71 -3.80
CA ASP A 233 -19.12 -3.73 -2.76
C ASP A 233 -20.43 -3.64 -1.95
N GLU A 234 -21.21 -4.72 -1.95
CA GLU A 234 -22.45 -4.86 -1.17
C GLU A 234 -22.24 -4.87 0.36
N SER A 235 -21.01 -4.83 0.83
CA SER A 235 -20.65 -4.64 2.22
C SER A 235 -20.17 -3.21 2.53
N ALA A 236 -20.22 -2.29 1.56
CA ALA A 236 -19.96 -0.88 1.79
C ALA A 236 -21.02 -0.23 2.69
N HIS A 237 -20.69 0.92 3.27
CA HIS A 237 -21.60 1.66 4.14
C HIS A 237 -22.91 2.02 3.40
N PRO A 238 -24.10 1.93 4.04
CA PRO A 238 -25.37 2.26 3.39
C PRO A 238 -25.44 3.68 2.79
N LEU A 239 -24.75 4.65 3.40
CA LEU A 239 -24.65 6.02 2.88
C LEU A 239 -23.95 6.10 1.51
N CYS A 240 -23.12 5.12 1.16
CA CYS A 240 -22.47 5.06 -0.15
C CYS A 240 -23.43 4.63 -1.28
N ARG A 241 -24.64 4.16 -0.93
CA ARG A 241 -25.67 3.72 -1.88
C ARG A 241 -26.76 4.75 -2.10
N THR A 242 -26.59 5.96 -1.57
CA THR A 242 -27.60 7.00 -1.78
C THR A 242 -27.67 7.34 -3.26
N GLU A 243 -28.90 7.21 -3.78
CA GLU A 243 -29.26 7.11 -5.20
C GLU A 243 -28.69 8.25 -6.04
N SER A 244 -28.03 7.88 -7.13
CA SER A 244 -27.83 8.71 -8.33
C SER A 244 -29.15 8.97 -9.03
#